data_AF-A0A5N5TDX4-F1
#
_entry.id   AF-A0A5N5TDX4-F1
#
_cell.length_a   1.000
_cell.length_b   1.000
_cell.length_c   1.000
_cell.angle_alpha   90.00
_cell.angle_beta   90.00
_cell.angle_gamma   90.00
#
_symmetry.space_group_name_H-M   'P 1'
#
loop_
_entity.id
_entity.type
_entity.pdbx_description
1 polymer ?
#
loop_
_entity_poly.entity_id
_entity_poly.type
_entity_poly.pdbx_seq_one_letter_code
_entity_poly.pdbx_strand_id
1 'polypeptide(L)'
;MNILRKQWKKKRKLEMKKAKSNQRNKKLPVMVFIHGGAFIVGSANEYQPYILMNEDIVLVVIQYRVGIFGFLSTEDSEMPGNMGLKDQQLALKWVKENIESFGGDSNSITIFGVKCWRSLSSLPSLFNRAIIQSGTALCPWASNKNHRKFAIETGQEFNCSIDFGTEKYRKCMQNVNPYYLTIAASQTQVWGLSNYYVLPRVDGEFIDEAPEILMRKGKYNKVDIIQGITRDEGGIGIHL
;
A
#
# COMPACT_ATOMS: atom_id res chain seq x y z
N MET A 1 28.59 36.10 4.55
CA MET A 1 28.22 34.72 4.96
C MET A 1 28.88 34.28 6.29
N ASN A 2 29.00 35.17 7.30
CA ASN A 2 29.75 34.87 8.53
C ASN A 2 29.11 35.41 9.84
N ILE A 3 27.83 35.81 9.82
CA ILE A 3 27.17 36.42 10.98
C ILE A 3 26.09 35.51 11.61
N LEU A 4 25.57 34.51 10.90
CA LEU A 4 24.56 33.58 11.45
C LEU A 4 25.11 32.40 12.26
N ARG A 5 26.44 32.13 12.21
CA ARG A 5 27.06 31.00 12.94
C ARG A 5 27.31 31.26 14.43
N LYS A 6 27.23 32.51 14.90
CA LYS A 6 27.62 32.89 16.28
C LYS A 6 26.48 32.87 17.31
N GLN A 7 25.22 32.88 16.89
CA GLN A 7 24.08 32.93 17.83
C GLN A 7 23.57 31.56 18.31
N TRP A 8 23.97 30.46 17.67
CA TRP A 8 23.50 29.10 18.04
C TRP A 8 24.32 28.39 19.14
N LYS A 9 25.42 28.98 19.62
CA LYS A 9 26.35 28.30 20.55
C LYS A 9 26.08 28.51 22.05
N LYS A 10 25.00 29.17 22.48
CA LYS A 10 24.92 29.64 23.89
C LYS A 10 23.83 29.08 24.81
N LYS A 11 22.97 28.14 24.43
CA LYS A 11 22.05 27.49 25.38
C LYS A 11 21.74 26.04 25.02
N ARG A 12 22.50 25.11 25.62
CA ARG A 12 22.09 23.79 26.15
C ARG A 12 23.36 23.00 26.47
N LYS A 13 23.77 23.00 27.74
CA LYS A 13 24.55 21.88 28.29
C LYS A 13 23.58 20.70 28.40
N LEU A 14 23.54 19.84 27.38
CA LEU A 14 23.09 18.47 27.57
C LEU A 14 24.31 17.68 28.05
N GLU A 15 24.20 17.05 29.21
CA GLU A 15 25.15 16.02 29.63
C GLU A 15 25.08 14.86 28.62
N MET A 16 26.03 14.83 27.69
CA MET A 16 26.31 13.61 26.93
C MET A 16 26.95 12.60 27.88
N LYS A 17 26.16 11.67 28.42
CA LYS A 17 26.71 10.38 28.83
C LYS A 17 27.28 9.73 27.57
N LYS A 18 28.61 9.70 27.46
CA LYS A 18 29.33 8.94 26.44
C LYS A 18 28.95 7.46 26.60
N ALA A 19 28.04 6.97 25.76
CA ALA A 19 27.89 5.55 25.54
C ALA A 19 29.23 4.99 25.05
N LYS A 20 29.70 3.91 25.69
CA LYS A 20 30.95 3.23 25.37
C LYS A 20 31.00 2.95 23.86
N SER A 21 32.09 3.38 23.23
CA SER A 21 32.39 3.16 21.83
C SER A 21 32.51 1.65 21.54
N ASN A 22 31.41 1.01 21.12
CA ASN A 22 31.42 -0.27 20.36
C ASN A 22 30.07 -0.71 19.73
N GLN A 23 29.04 0.15 19.60
CA GLN A 23 27.72 -0.22 19.04
C GLN A 23 27.36 0.41 17.68
N ARG A 24 28.31 0.98 16.92
CA ARG A 24 28.00 1.67 15.64
C ARG A 24 27.69 0.75 14.45
N ASN A 25 27.71 -0.57 14.60
CA ASN A 25 27.52 -1.52 13.50
C ASN A 25 26.26 -2.41 13.59
N LYS A 26 25.39 -2.22 14.61
CA LYS A 26 24.18 -3.03 14.71
C LYS A 26 23.06 -2.39 13.88
N LYS A 27 22.72 -3.02 12.76
CA LYS A 27 21.54 -2.68 11.96
C LYS A 27 20.27 -3.04 12.71
N LEU A 28 19.25 -2.19 12.64
CA LEU A 28 17.98 -2.35 13.36
C LEU A 28 16.94 -3.07 12.50
N PRO A 29 16.02 -3.87 13.10
CA PRO A 29 14.88 -4.42 12.38
C PRO A 29 14.07 -3.32 11.68
N VAL A 30 13.57 -3.62 10.49
CA VAL A 30 12.81 -2.68 9.68
C VAL A 30 11.34 -3.08 9.71
N MET A 31 10.46 -2.13 10.01
CA MET A 31 9.01 -2.30 9.91
C MET A 31 8.47 -1.39 8.81
N VAL A 32 7.79 -1.96 7.83
CA VAL A 32 7.17 -1.23 6.72
C VAL A 32 5.66 -1.24 6.88
N PHE A 33 5.08 -0.07 7.17
CA PHE A 33 3.65 0.10 7.32
C PHE A 33 2.96 0.40 6.00
N ILE A 34 1.93 -0.38 5.68
CA ILE A 34 1.05 -0.20 4.53
C ILE A 34 -0.33 0.19 5.04
N HIS A 35 -0.77 1.41 4.75
CA HIS A 35 -2.03 1.91 5.27
C HIS A 35 -3.25 1.20 4.65
N GLY A 36 -4.32 1.12 5.43
CA GLY A 36 -5.63 0.63 5.00
C GLY A 36 -6.42 1.70 4.22
N GLY A 37 -7.75 1.54 4.18
CA GLY A 37 -8.65 2.45 3.46
C GLY A 37 -9.35 1.82 2.24
N ALA A 38 -9.48 0.49 2.25
CA ALA A 38 -10.20 -0.30 1.23
C ALA A 38 -9.71 -0.06 -0.21
N PHE A 39 -8.43 0.32 -0.37
CA PHE A 39 -7.84 0.74 -1.65
C PHE A 39 -8.40 2.02 -2.26
N ILE A 40 -9.28 2.74 -1.57
CA ILE A 40 -9.99 3.93 -2.11
C ILE A 40 -9.47 5.22 -1.48
N VAL A 41 -9.14 5.17 -0.20
CA VAL A 41 -8.71 6.32 0.61
C VAL A 41 -7.51 5.95 1.49
N GLY A 42 -7.03 6.93 2.26
CA GLY A 42 -5.97 6.78 3.25
C GLY A 42 -4.68 7.47 2.82
N SER A 43 -3.87 7.82 3.82
CA SER A 43 -2.57 8.46 3.60
C SER A 43 -1.54 8.01 4.62
N ALA A 44 -0.29 7.82 4.18
CA ALA A 44 0.87 7.63 5.04
C ALA A 44 0.97 8.70 6.15
N ASN A 45 0.57 9.94 5.87
CA ASN A 45 0.66 11.05 6.81
C ASN A 45 -0.30 10.92 8.02
N GLU A 46 -1.33 10.08 7.91
CA GLU A 46 -2.26 9.77 9.00
C GLU A 46 -1.60 8.91 10.08
N TYR A 47 -0.54 8.18 9.74
CA TYR A 47 0.11 7.20 10.60
C TYR A 47 1.44 7.73 11.12
N GLN A 48 1.33 8.58 12.14
CA GLN A 48 2.48 9.17 12.79
C GLN A 48 3.24 8.14 13.65
N PRO A 49 4.57 8.21 13.73
CA PRO A 49 5.39 7.13 14.25
C PRO A 49 5.44 7.06 15.79
N TYR A 50 4.69 7.91 16.51
CA TYR A 50 4.94 8.29 17.91
C TYR A 50 5.21 7.13 18.87
N ILE A 51 4.33 6.13 18.94
CA ILE A 51 4.46 5.05 19.93
C ILE A 51 5.57 4.07 19.52
N LEU A 52 5.70 3.79 18.22
CA LEU A 52 6.69 2.84 17.70
C LEU A 52 8.12 3.39 17.75
N MET A 53 8.31 4.70 17.88
CA MET A 53 9.63 5.32 18.08
C MET A 53 10.21 5.13 19.49
N ASN A 54 9.48 4.47 20.39
CA ASN A 54 10.05 4.00 21.65
C ASN A 54 10.81 2.67 21.51
N GLU A 55 10.71 2.00 20.36
CA GLU A 55 11.36 0.73 20.07
C GLU A 55 12.60 0.91 19.19
N ASP A 56 13.58 0.03 19.34
CA ASP A 56 14.81 0.00 18.52
C ASP A 56 14.55 -0.57 17.11
N ILE A 57 13.80 0.18 16.30
CA ILE A 57 13.42 -0.19 14.92
C ILE A 57 13.64 0.96 13.94
N VAL A 58 13.70 0.63 12.65
CA VAL A 58 13.47 1.59 11.57
C VAL A 58 12.04 1.43 11.05
N LEU A 59 11.23 2.48 11.19
CA LEU A 59 9.87 2.50 10.66
C LEU A 59 9.84 3.20 9.29
N VAL A 60 9.23 2.54 8.30
CA VAL A 60 8.96 3.10 6.97
C VAL A 60 7.45 3.10 6.75
N VAL A 61 6.85 4.26 6.51
CA VAL A 61 5.43 4.39 6.19
C VAL A 61 5.32 4.74 4.71
N ILE A 62 4.69 3.89 3.91
CA ILE A 62 4.64 4.06 2.45
C ILE A 62 3.31 4.65 1.99
N GLN A 63 3.35 5.43 0.90
CA GLN A 63 2.17 5.75 0.10
C GLN A 63 2.07 4.82 -1.10
N TYR A 64 0.86 4.53 -1.52
CA TYR A 64 0.56 3.92 -2.81
C TYR A 64 -0.66 4.61 -3.45
N ARG A 65 -0.83 4.49 -4.77
CA ARG A 65 -2.02 5.03 -5.43
C ARG A 65 -3.28 4.30 -4.98
N VAL A 66 -4.31 5.07 -4.66
CA VAL A 66 -5.64 4.61 -4.25
C VAL A 66 -6.70 4.97 -5.31
N GLY A 67 -7.87 4.36 -5.18
CA GLY A 67 -9.04 4.57 -6.02
C GLY A 67 -8.77 4.25 -7.49
N ILE A 68 -9.38 5.06 -8.36
CA ILE A 68 -9.24 4.93 -9.81
C ILE A 68 -7.79 5.06 -10.29
N PHE A 69 -6.96 5.83 -9.59
CA PHE A 69 -5.55 6.01 -9.96
C PHE A 69 -4.69 4.77 -9.69
N GLY A 70 -5.09 3.95 -8.72
CA GLY A 70 -4.39 2.72 -8.36
C GLY A 70 -4.93 1.48 -9.07
N PHE A 71 -6.21 1.45 -9.41
CA PHE A 71 -6.90 0.20 -9.70
C PHE A 71 -7.83 0.22 -10.93
N LEU A 72 -7.91 1.33 -11.67
CA LEU A 72 -8.58 1.34 -12.98
C LEU A 72 -7.87 0.38 -13.95
N SER A 73 -8.66 -0.44 -14.64
CA SER A 73 -8.16 -1.43 -15.58
C SER A 73 -9.10 -1.59 -16.76
N THR A 74 -8.54 -1.55 -17.97
CA THR A 74 -9.22 -1.95 -19.20
C THR A 74 -9.09 -3.45 -19.46
N GLU A 75 -8.30 -4.17 -18.66
CA GLU A 75 -8.07 -5.62 -18.79
C GLU A 75 -7.28 -6.00 -20.05
N ASP A 76 -6.50 -5.06 -20.55
CA ASP A 76 -5.53 -5.23 -21.63
C ASP A 76 -4.19 -4.60 -21.21
N SER A 77 -3.20 -4.69 -22.10
CA SER A 77 -1.84 -4.22 -21.82
C SER A 77 -1.73 -2.70 -21.64
N GLU A 78 -2.69 -1.90 -22.12
CA GLU A 78 -2.63 -0.44 -22.01
C GLU A 78 -2.95 0.03 -20.59
N MET A 79 -3.94 -0.60 -19.95
CA MET A 79 -4.27 -0.35 -18.53
C MET A 79 -4.53 -1.68 -17.82
N PRO A 80 -3.48 -2.42 -17.42
CA PRO A 80 -3.60 -3.76 -16.86
C PRO A 80 -4.12 -3.79 -15.42
N GLY A 81 -4.20 -2.63 -14.74
CA GLY A 81 -4.61 -2.51 -13.34
C GLY A 81 -3.48 -2.74 -12.33
N ASN A 82 -3.87 -2.91 -11.06
CA ASN A 82 -2.96 -3.20 -9.94
C ASN A 82 -1.82 -2.18 -9.71
N MET A 83 -1.95 -0.95 -10.22
CA MET A 83 -0.92 0.07 -10.11
C MET A 83 -0.60 0.42 -8.64
N GLY A 84 -1.62 0.43 -7.76
CA GLY A 84 -1.40 0.60 -6.32
C GLY A 84 -0.59 -0.53 -5.68
N LEU A 85 -0.74 -1.78 -6.15
CA LEU A 85 0.09 -2.89 -5.67
C LEU A 85 1.51 -2.85 -6.26
N LYS A 86 1.65 -2.45 -7.52
CA LYS A 86 2.95 -2.21 -8.17
C LYS A 86 3.72 -1.08 -7.46
N ASP A 87 3.04 -0.05 -6.95
CA ASP A 87 3.65 0.98 -6.10
C ASP A 87 4.18 0.40 -4.78
N GLN A 88 3.40 -0.45 -4.10
CA GLN A 88 3.84 -1.12 -2.87
C GLN A 88 5.06 -2.01 -3.10
N GLN A 89 5.08 -2.77 -4.21
CA GLN A 89 6.25 -3.57 -4.62
C GLN A 89 7.49 -2.69 -4.81
N LEU A 90 7.35 -1.58 -5.54
CA LEU A 90 8.46 -0.68 -5.82
C LEU A 90 8.99 -0.03 -4.54
N ALA A 91 8.10 0.37 -3.62
CA ALA A 91 8.48 0.90 -2.32
C ALA A 91 9.25 -0.14 -1.49
N LEU A 92 8.79 -1.40 -1.46
CA LEU A 92 9.49 -2.48 -0.76
C LEU A 92 10.86 -2.78 -1.38
N LYS A 93 10.97 -2.74 -2.71
CA LYS A 93 12.26 -2.87 -3.41
C LYS A 93 13.20 -1.73 -3.01
N TRP A 94 12.71 -0.49 -2.99
CA TRP A 94 13.48 0.66 -2.53
C TRP A 94 13.95 0.48 -1.08
N VAL A 95 13.08 0.03 -0.17
CA VAL A 95 13.46 -0.27 1.21
C VAL A 95 14.57 -1.32 1.24
N LYS A 96 14.40 -2.45 0.55
CA LYS A 96 15.39 -3.53 0.50
C LYS A 96 16.76 -3.04 0.02
N GLU A 97 16.79 -2.15 -0.97
CA GLU A 97 18.03 -1.64 -1.58
C GLU A 97 18.69 -0.51 -0.78
N ASN A 98 17.92 0.27 0.00
CA ASN A 98 18.42 1.54 0.56
C ASN A 98 18.43 1.61 2.10
N ILE A 99 17.65 0.78 2.80
CA ILE A 99 17.35 0.97 4.23
C ILE A 99 18.59 0.86 5.13
N GLU A 100 19.65 0.20 4.66
CA GLU A 100 20.91 0.10 5.39
C GLU A 100 21.59 1.45 5.60
N SER A 101 21.43 2.39 4.66
CA SER A 101 21.92 3.77 4.79
C SER A 101 21.22 4.55 5.90
N PHE A 102 20.05 4.08 6.34
CA PHE A 102 19.25 4.65 7.41
C PHE A 102 19.40 3.86 8.73
N GLY A 103 20.35 2.92 8.80
CA GLY A 103 20.60 2.09 9.98
C GLY A 103 19.70 0.86 10.09
N GLY A 104 18.88 0.55 9.07
CA GLY A 104 18.04 -0.63 9.03
C GLY A 104 18.76 -1.88 8.54
N ASP A 105 18.25 -3.05 8.91
CA ASP A 105 18.68 -4.34 8.40
C ASP A 105 17.81 -4.75 7.22
N SER A 106 18.37 -4.69 6.02
CA SER A 106 17.68 -5.11 4.79
C SER A 106 17.27 -6.59 4.82
N ASN A 107 17.86 -7.41 5.69
CA ASN A 107 17.54 -8.84 5.85
C ASN A 107 16.57 -9.12 7.01
N SER A 108 16.06 -8.08 7.67
CA SER A 108 15.07 -8.20 8.75
C SER A 108 13.93 -7.21 8.54
N ILE A 109 13.20 -7.37 7.43
CA ILE A 109 12.06 -6.54 7.06
C ILE A 109 10.74 -7.22 7.45
N THR A 110 9.90 -6.51 8.20
CA THR A 110 8.53 -6.90 8.56
C THR A 110 7.55 -5.96 7.89
N ILE A 111 6.66 -6.48 7.05
CA ILE A 111 5.53 -5.69 6.54
C ILE A 111 4.35 -5.77 7.50
N PHE A 112 3.62 -4.68 7.70
CA PHE A 112 2.41 -4.69 8.50
C PHE A 112 1.39 -3.66 8.05
N GLY A 113 0.11 -3.94 8.32
CA GLY A 113 -0.97 -3.03 7.95
C GLY A 113 -2.37 -3.59 8.17
N VAL A 114 -3.33 -2.66 8.24
CA VAL A 114 -4.76 -2.94 8.36
C VAL A 114 -5.32 -3.29 6.99
N LYS A 115 -6.03 -4.42 6.90
CA LYS A 115 -6.57 -4.96 5.64
C LYS A 115 -5.49 -5.20 4.58
N CYS A 116 -4.25 -5.44 5.03
CA CYS A 116 -3.12 -5.66 4.16
C CYS A 116 -3.36 -6.91 3.31
N TRP A 117 -3.43 -6.71 2.00
CA TRP A 117 -3.66 -7.75 1.02
C TRP A 117 -2.46 -8.71 0.94
N ARG A 118 -2.77 -10.00 0.86
CA ARG A 118 -1.80 -11.09 0.75
C ARG A 118 -1.97 -11.83 -0.57
N SER A 119 -1.69 -11.17 -1.69
CA SER A 119 -1.18 -11.90 -2.86
C SER A 119 0.28 -11.49 -3.04
N LEU A 120 1.14 -12.14 -2.26
CA LEU A 120 2.58 -11.85 -2.18
C LEU A 120 3.40 -12.87 -2.98
N SER A 121 2.76 -13.73 -3.80
CA SER A 121 3.47 -14.69 -4.65
C SER A 121 4.40 -14.01 -5.65
N SER A 122 4.10 -12.78 -6.04
CA SER A 122 4.89 -11.94 -6.96
C SER A 122 5.94 -11.06 -6.29
N LEU A 123 6.09 -11.13 -4.95
CA LEU A 123 7.10 -10.40 -4.18
C LEU A 123 8.14 -11.34 -3.55
N PRO A 124 8.80 -12.24 -4.30
CA PRO A 124 9.80 -13.11 -3.69
C PRO A 124 10.93 -12.27 -3.07
N SER A 125 11.26 -12.56 -1.82
CA SER A 125 12.46 -12.08 -1.10
C SER A 125 12.54 -10.59 -0.76
N LEU A 126 11.45 -9.82 -0.83
CA LEU A 126 11.46 -8.40 -0.42
C LEU A 126 11.27 -8.17 1.09
N PHE A 127 10.72 -9.15 1.81
CA PHE A 127 10.49 -9.07 3.24
C PHE A 127 10.59 -10.46 3.89
N ASN A 128 10.72 -10.47 5.21
CA ASN A 128 10.99 -11.67 6.00
C ASN A 128 9.82 -12.10 6.87
N ARG A 129 8.97 -11.15 7.28
CA ARG A 129 7.85 -11.36 8.20
C ARG A 129 6.66 -10.49 7.83
N ALA A 130 5.46 -10.89 8.23
CA ALA A 130 4.24 -10.12 8.01
C ALA A 130 3.35 -10.07 9.26
N ILE A 131 2.77 -8.90 9.54
CA ILE A 131 1.70 -8.74 10.54
C ILE A 131 0.44 -8.28 9.82
N ILE A 132 -0.59 -9.12 9.85
CA ILE A 132 -1.82 -8.94 9.06
C ILE A 132 -2.97 -8.60 10.03
N GLN A 133 -3.46 -7.36 9.97
CA GLN A 133 -4.48 -6.86 10.89
C GLN A 133 -5.84 -6.79 10.17
N SER A 134 -6.80 -7.62 10.59
CA SER A 134 -8.22 -7.49 10.18
C SER A 134 -8.51 -7.59 8.67
N GLY A 135 -7.77 -8.43 7.93
CA GLY A 135 -8.07 -8.70 6.52
C GLY A 135 -7.19 -9.74 5.88
N THR A 136 -7.62 -10.28 4.73
CA THR A 136 -6.84 -11.23 3.92
C THR A 136 -7.15 -11.06 2.44
N ALA A 137 -6.34 -11.69 1.59
CA ALA A 137 -6.65 -11.80 0.17
C ALA A 137 -7.85 -12.70 -0.17
N LEU A 138 -8.39 -13.43 0.81
CA LEU A 138 -9.59 -14.25 0.65
C LEU A 138 -10.88 -13.49 0.96
N CYS A 139 -10.77 -12.24 1.44
CA CYS A 139 -11.95 -11.46 1.76
C CYS A 139 -12.74 -11.10 0.49
N PRO A 140 -14.08 -11.19 0.49
CA PRO A 140 -14.90 -10.88 -0.70
C PRO A 140 -14.72 -9.46 -1.23
N TRP A 141 -14.29 -8.53 -0.37
CA TRP A 141 -14.05 -7.11 -0.67
C TRP A 141 -12.59 -6.80 -1.03
N ALA A 142 -11.78 -7.82 -1.28
CA ALA A 142 -10.34 -7.65 -1.45
C ALA A 142 -9.88 -7.78 -2.91
N SER A 143 -10.73 -8.32 -3.79
CA SER A 143 -10.57 -8.28 -5.24
C SER A 143 -11.90 -8.07 -5.95
N ASN A 144 -11.86 -7.63 -7.20
CA ASN A 144 -13.03 -7.53 -8.07
C ASN A 144 -12.79 -8.31 -9.38
N LYS A 145 -13.86 -8.56 -10.12
CA LYS A 145 -13.85 -9.18 -11.46
C LYS A 145 -14.36 -8.25 -12.55
N ASN A 146 -15.10 -7.19 -12.20
CA ASN A 146 -15.81 -6.34 -13.17
C ASN A 146 -15.02 -5.07 -13.53
N HIS A 147 -13.70 -5.17 -13.77
CA HIS A 147 -12.87 -3.97 -13.97
C HIS A 147 -13.13 -3.29 -15.32
N ARG A 148 -13.25 -4.07 -16.41
CA ARG A 148 -13.54 -3.50 -17.74
C ARG A 148 -14.89 -2.80 -17.79
N LYS A 149 -15.90 -3.36 -17.11
CA LYS A 149 -17.23 -2.75 -16.98
C LYS A 149 -17.13 -1.37 -16.31
N PHE A 150 -16.41 -1.28 -15.20
CA PHE A 150 -16.18 0.00 -14.53
C PHE A 150 -15.43 1.01 -15.40
N ALA A 151 -14.44 0.57 -16.18
CA ALA A 151 -13.75 1.44 -17.13
C ALA A 151 -14.70 1.98 -18.22
N ILE A 152 -15.61 1.15 -18.74
CA ILE A 152 -16.62 1.58 -19.70
C ILE A 152 -17.57 2.63 -19.07
N GLU A 153 -18.14 2.32 -17.90
CA GLU A 153 -19.11 3.19 -17.23
C GLU A 153 -18.49 4.53 -16.83
N THR A 154 -17.30 4.51 -16.24
CA THR A 154 -16.58 5.75 -15.87
C THR A 154 -16.16 6.53 -17.11
N GLY A 155 -15.76 5.83 -18.18
CA GLY A 155 -15.45 6.45 -19.46
C GLY A 155 -16.61 7.24 -20.04
N GLN A 156 -17.82 6.68 -20.00
CA GLN A 156 -19.03 7.33 -20.48
C GLN A 156 -19.33 8.63 -19.71
N GLU A 157 -19.13 8.65 -18.39
CA GLU A 157 -19.31 9.85 -17.57
C GLU A 157 -18.44 11.03 -18.04
N PHE A 158 -17.22 10.74 -18.52
CA PHE A 158 -16.25 11.76 -18.95
C PHE A 158 -16.09 11.89 -20.46
N ASN A 159 -17.01 11.32 -21.26
CA ASN A 159 -16.93 11.27 -22.72
C ASN A 159 -15.63 10.62 -23.25
N CYS A 160 -15.04 9.72 -22.48
CA CYS A 160 -13.90 8.89 -22.83
C CYS A 160 -14.38 7.48 -23.19
N SER A 161 -14.80 7.25 -24.43
CA SER A 161 -15.22 5.90 -24.84
C SER A 161 -14.03 4.97 -25.10
N ILE A 162 -14.13 3.75 -24.57
CA ILE A 162 -13.17 2.67 -24.82
C ILE A 162 -13.24 2.14 -26.26
N ASP A 163 -14.36 2.38 -26.96
CA ASP A 163 -14.61 1.88 -28.33
C ASP A 163 -13.64 2.48 -29.35
N PHE A 164 -13.08 3.66 -29.03
CA PHE A 164 -12.07 4.31 -29.87
C PHE A 164 -10.64 3.80 -29.62
N GLY A 165 -10.48 2.77 -28.79
CA GLY A 165 -9.19 2.16 -28.42
C GLY A 165 -8.73 2.57 -27.04
N THR A 166 -8.09 1.63 -26.33
CA THR A 166 -7.71 1.79 -24.91
C THR A 166 -6.59 2.80 -24.69
N GLU A 167 -5.70 2.97 -25.67
CA GLU A 167 -4.72 4.05 -25.66
C GLU A 167 -5.39 5.44 -25.68
N LYS A 168 -6.41 5.65 -26.53
CA LYS A 168 -7.16 6.90 -26.61
C LYS A 168 -7.99 7.12 -25.36
N TYR A 169 -8.64 6.07 -24.85
CA TYR A 169 -9.33 6.08 -23.56
C TYR A 169 -8.39 6.54 -22.44
N ARG A 170 -7.21 5.93 -22.30
CA ARG A 170 -6.21 6.28 -21.29
C ARG A 170 -5.80 7.74 -21.39
N LYS A 171 -5.49 8.22 -22.60
CA LYS A 171 -5.13 9.63 -22.85
C LYS A 171 -6.27 10.59 -22.51
N CYS A 172 -7.51 10.22 -22.85
CA CYS A 172 -8.70 11.00 -22.51
C CYS A 172 -8.89 11.10 -20.99
N MET A 173 -8.85 9.95 -20.30
CA MET A 173 -8.99 9.88 -18.84
C MET A 173 -7.89 10.67 -18.11
N GLN A 174 -6.67 10.73 -18.65
CA GLN A 174 -5.57 11.54 -18.10
C GLN A 174 -5.82 13.05 -18.17
N ASN A 175 -6.70 13.50 -19.07
CA ASN A 175 -7.06 14.92 -19.21
C ASN A 175 -8.27 15.30 -18.34
N VAL A 176 -8.97 14.34 -17.75
CA VAL A 176 -10.09 14.60 -16.83
C VAL A 176 -9.51 15.15 -15.52
N ASN A 177 -10.21 16.12 -14.92
CA ASN A 177 -9.81 16.65 -13.62
C ASN A 177 -9.80 15.51 -12.58
N PRO A 178 -8.68 15.30 -11.85
CA PRO A 178 -8.54 14.20 -10.90
C PRO A 178 -9.57 14.23 -9.75
N TYR A 179 -10.10 15.41 -9.41
CA TYR A 179 -11.16 15.54 -8.42
C TYR A 179 -12.42 14.78 -8.85
N TYR A 180 -12.86 14.95 -10.10
CA TYR A 180 -14.06 14.28 -10.60
C TYR A 180 -13.85 12.78 -10.79
N LEU A 181 -12.64 12.36 -11.21
CA LEU A 181 -12.28 10.94 -11.27
C LEU A 181 -12.40 10.27 -9.89
N THR A 182 -12.03 10.98 -8.83
CA THR A 182 -12.14 10.47 -7.45
C THR A 182 -13.60 10.31 -7.03
N ILE A 183 -14.46 11.27 -7.39
CA ILE A 183 -15.90 11.21 -7.10
C ILE A 183 -16.54 10.02 -7.81
N ALA A 184 -16.29 9.85 -9.12
CA ALA A 184 -16.81 8.73 -9.90
C ALA A 184 -16.42 7.36 -9.28
N ALA A 185 -15.18 7.23 -8.81
CA ALA A 185 -14.74 6.03 -8.10
C ALA A 185 -15.50 5.79 -6.78
N SER A 186 -15.83 6.84 -6.04
CA SER A 186 -16.54 6.76 -4.75
C SER A 186 -18.02 6.41 -4.87
N GLN A 187 -18.67 6.80 -5.97
CA GLN A 187 -20.10 6.56 -6.21
C GLN A 187 -20.45 5.09 -6.49
N THR A 188 -19.44 4.24 -6.59
CA THR A 188 -19.61 2.78 -6.77
C THR A 188 -19.97 2.04 -5.49
N GLN A 189 -20.02 2.74 -4.34
CA GLN A 189 -20.52 2.21 -3.08
C GLN A 189 -22.05 2.07 -3.10
N VAL A 190 -22.56 0.84 -3.28
CA VAL A 190 -23.94 0.53 -2.91
C VAL A 190 -23.97 0.04 -1.46
N TRP A 191 -24.81 0.66 -0.64
CA TRP A 191 -25.04 0.31 0.76
C TRP A 191 -25.27 -1.21 0.94
N GLY A 192 -24.39 -1.87 1.70
CA GLY A 192 -24.52 -3.28 2.06
C GLY A 192 -24.00 -4.30 1.04
N LEU A 193 -23.67 -3.90 -0.19
CA LEU A 193 -23.04 -4.77 -1.20
C LEU A 193 -21.91 -4.01 -1.91
N SER A 194 -20.70 -4.31 -1.46
CA SER A 194 -19.43 -3.76 -1.91
C SER A 194 -19.11 -4.03 -3.39
N ASN A 195 -19.72 -3.32 -4.33
CA ASN A 195 -19.19 -3.24 -5.70
C ASN A 195 -18.05 -2.21 -5.75
N TYR A 196 -17.02 -2.42 -4.94
CA TYR A 196 -15.80 -1.63 -5.06
C TYR A 196 -15.10 -2.00 -6.37
N TYR A 197 -15.33 -1.22 -7.42
CA TYR A 197 -14.74 -1.55 -8.71
C TYR A 197 -13.23 -1.31 -8.75
N VAL A 198 -12.74 -0.41 -7.90
CA VAL A 198 -11.34 0.01 -7.75
C VAL A 198 -10.59 -0.87 -6.72
N LEU A 199 -10.63 -2.18 -6.93
CA LEU A 199 -9.91 -3.18 -6.13
C LEU A 199 -8.78 -3.85 -6.93
N PRO A 200 -7.91 -4.63 -6.27
CA PRO A 200 -7.02 -5.57 -6.95
C PRO A 200 -7.75 -6.52 -7.92
N ARG A 201 -7.07 -6.89 -9.01
CA ARG A 201 -7.54 -7.88 -9.99
C ARG A 201 -6.55 -9.02 -10.16
N VAL A 202 -7.04 -10.19 -10.59
CA VAL A 202 -6.20 -11.26 -11.14
C VAL A 202 -5.85 -10.86 -12.57
N ASP A 203 -4.63 -10.40 -12.80
CA ASP A 203 -4.15 -9.93 -14.11
C ASP A 203 -3.28 -10.95 -14.84
N GLY A 204 -2.92 -12.06 -14.20
CA GLY A 204 -2.03 -13.08 -14.78
C GLY A 204 -0.55 -12.67 -14.83
N GLU A 205 -0.20 -11.50 -14.31
CA GLU A 205 1.16 -10.96 -14.31
C GLU A 205 1.63 -10.64 -12.88
N PHE A 206 0.91 -9.75 -12.18
CA PHE A 206 1.18 -9.41 -10.78
C PHE A 206 0.46 -10.37 -9.83
N ILE A 207 -0.75 -10.80 -10.17
CA ILE A 207 -1.52 -11.84 -9.50
C ILE A 207 -1.87 -12.91 -10.54
N ASP A 208 -1.08 -13.99 -10.55
CA ASP A 208 -1.17 -15.07 -11.53
C ASP A 208 -2.55 -15.74 -11.55
N GLU A 209 -3.09 -16.03 -10.36
CA GLU A 209 -4.34 -16.77 -10.16
C GLU A 209 -5.09 -16.21 -8.96
N ALA A 210 -6.36 -16.60 -8.81
CA ALA A 210 -7.16 -16.20 -7.66
C ALA A 210 -6.48 -16.65 -6.33
N PRO A 211 -6.47 -15.79 -5.28
CA PRO A 211 -5.74 -16.07 -4.05
C PRO A 211 -6.08 -17.41 -3.39
N GLU A 212 -7.33 -17.85 -3.45
CA GLU A 212 -7.77 -19.15 -2.95
C GLU A 212 -7.10 -20.33 -3.66
N ILE A 213 -6.81 -20.18 -4.96
CA ILE A 213 -6.12 -21.19 -5.76
C ILE A 213 -4.63 -21.16 -5.44
N LEU A 214 -4.02 -19.98 -5.38
CA LEU A 214 -2.61 -19.82 -4.99
C LEU A 214 -2.33 -20.42 -3.60
N MET A 215 -3.21 -20.18 -2.63
CA MET A 215 -3.10 -20.74 -1.28
C MET A 215 -3.21 -22.27 -1.28
N ARG A 216 -4.18 -22.85 -1.99
CA ARG A 216 -4.32 -24.32 -2.12
C ARG A 216 -3.12 -24.97 -2.79
N LYS A 217 -2.54 -24.31 -3.81
CA LYS A 217 -1.31 -24.76 -4.50
C LYS A 217 -0.04 -24.56 -3.67
N GLY A 218 -0.13 -23.93 -2.49
CA GLY A 218 1.05 -23.61 -1.68
C GLY A 218 1.92 -22.50 -2.25
N LYS A 219 1.46 -21.78 -3.29
CA LYS A 219 2.18 -20.71 -4.00
C LYS A 219 2.00 -19.36 -3.29
N TYR A 220 2.75 -19.16 -2.22
CA TYR A 220 2.79 -17.91 -1.47
C TYR A 220 4.13 -17.77 -0.74
N ASN A 221 4.51 -16.55 -0.39
CA ASN A 221 5.72 -16.29 0.39
C ASN A 221 5.70 -17.04 1.73
N LYS A 222 6.74 -17.85 1.96
CA LYS A 222 6.97 -18.60 3.20
C LYS A 222 7.74 -17.71 4.17
N VAL A 223 7.02 -17.04 5.06
CA VAL A 223 7.54 -16.09 6.03
C VAL A 223 6.84 -16.30 7.37
N ASP A 224 7.42 -15.77 8.46
CA ASP A 224 6.73 -15.73 9.74
C ASP A 224 5.54 -14.77 9.67
N ILE A 225 4.39 -15.19 10.21
CA ILE A 225 3.14 -14.42 10.15
C ILE A 225 2.55 -14.28 11.55
N ILE A 226 2.19 -13.05 11.90
CA ILE A 226 1.23 -12.76 12.96
C ILE A 226 -0.05 -12.28 12.28
N GLN A 227 -1.18 -12.82 12.69
CA GLN A 227 -2.49 -12.41 12.15
C GLN A 227 -3.51 -12.32 13.27
N GLY A 228 -4.40 -11.34 13.17
CA GLY A 228 -5.49 -11.18 14.12
C GLY A 228 -6.68 -10.43 13.55
N ILE A 229 -7.79 -10.51 14.29
CA ILE A 229 -9.02 -9.76 14.09
C ILE A 229 -9.40 -9.09 15.40
N THR A 230 -10.24 -8.07 15.33
CA THR A 230 -10.89 -7.47 16.50
C THR A 230 -12.12 -8.29 16.90
N ARG A 231 -12.59 -8.11 18.15
CA ARG A 231 -13.77 -8.81 18.68
C ARG A 231 -15.02 -8.52 17.86
N ASP A 232 -15.18 -7.27 17.43
CA ASP A 232 -16.42 -6.75 16.84
C ASP A 232 -16.15 -6.08 15.46
N GLU A 233 -15.49 -6.79 14.53
CA GLU A 233 -15.15 -6.27 13.18
C GLU A 233 -16.34 -5.65 12.42
N GLY A 234 -17.53 -6.25 12.58
CA GLY A 234 -18.76 -5.75 11.97
C GLY A 234 -19.32 -4.48 12.61
N GLY A 235 -18.81 -4.09 13.79
CA GLY A 235 -19.24 -2.93 14.56
C GLY A 235 -19.10 -1.60 13.82
N ILE A 236 -18.17 -1.52 12.85
CA ILE A 236 -17.92 -0.30 12.07
C ILE A 236 -19.12 0.15 11.23
N GLY A 237 -20.06 -0.76 10.94
CA GLY A 237 -21.26 -0.49 10.14
C GLY A 237 -22.55 -0.24 10.93
N ILE A 238 -22.51 -0.28 12.28
CA ILE A 238 -23.72 -0.32 13.13
C ILE A 238 -24.00 1.01 13.87
N HIS A 239 -23.35 2.11 13.46
CA HIS A 239 -23.54 3.45 14.05
C HIS A 239 -24.13 4.47 13.05
N LEU A 240 -25.13 4.05 12.27
CA LEU A 240 -25.92 4.94 11.43
C LEU A 240 -27.40 4.72 11.65
#